data_AF-A0A9D7R232-F1
#
_entry.id   AF-A0A9D7R232-F1
#
_cell.length_a   1.000
_cell.length_b   1.000
_cell.length_c   1.000
_cell.angle_alpha   90.00
_cell.angle_beta   90.00
_cell.angle_gamma   90.00
#
_symmetry.space_group_name_H-M   'P 1'
#
loop_
_entity.id
_entity.type
_entity.pdbx_description
1 polymer ?
#
loop_
_entity_poly.entity_id
_entity_poly.type
_entity_poly.pdbx_seq_one_letter_code
_entity_poly.pdbx_strand_id
1 'polypeptide(L)'
;MTQFLQRVIAAVSLWWNNLLGRRPEEPVPVVEVSRNPGLRCPECATHIQVTIADLLYVGSVVCPTCHLVLEVDQERSHGAIDALAKLEAAHEQARAVSNGVRS
;
A
#
# COMPACT_ATOMS: atom_id res chain seq x y z
N MET A 1 13.14 -49.21 -32.46
CA MET A 1 12.28 -48.11 -32.93
C MET A 1 11.47 -47.43 -31.81
N THR A 2 11.69 -47.78 -30.53
CA THR A 2 10.91 -47.28 -29.36
C THR A 2 11.65 -46.24 -28.51
N GLN A 3 12.98 -46.23 -28.52
CA GLN A 3 13.79 -45.31 -27.70
C GLN A 3 13.73 -43.85 -28.16
N PHE A 4 13.56 -43.61 -29.47
CA PHE A 4 13.51 -42.24 -30.01
C PHE A 4 12.22 -41.52 -29.59
N LEU A 5 11.09 -42.23 -29.57
CA LEU A 5 9.82 -41.68 -29.07
C LEU A 5 9.88 -41.30 -27.60
N GLN A 6 10.49 -42.13 -26.75
CA GLN A 6 10.61 -41.83 -25.31
C GLN A 6 11.39 -40.54 -25.03
N ARG A 7 12.44 -40.26 -25.82
CA ARG A 7 13.25 -39.04 -25.66
C ARG A 7 12.50 -37.78 -26.07
N VAL A 8 11.67 -37.87 -27.11
CA VAL A 8 10.82 -36.74 -27.56
C VAL A 8 9.73 -36.45 -26.53
N ILE A 9 9.07 -37.48 -26.00
CA ILE A 9 8.03 -37.32 -24.97
C ILE A 9 8.62 -36.70 -23.70
N ALA A 10 9.81 -37.14 -23.27
CA ALA A 10 10.49 -36.59 -22.10
C ALA A 10 10.93 -35.12 -22.30
N ALA A 11 11.40 -34.77 -23.50
CA ALA A 11 11.79 -33.39 -23.81
C ALA A 11 10.58 -32.45 -23.83
N VAL A 12 9.44 -32.91 -24.37
CA VAL A 12 8.19 -32.13 -24.42
C VAL A 12 7.58 -31.94 -23.03
N SER A 13 7.62 -32.95 -22.15
CA SER A 13 7.08 -32.80 -20.78
C SER A 13 7.93 -31.86 -19.91
N LEU A 14 9.26 -31.91 -20.04
CA LEU A 14 10.18 -30.99 -19.36
C LEU A 14 10.01 -29.56 -19.84
N TRP A 15 9.80 -29.36 -21.15
CA TRP A 15 9.51 -28.06 -21.74
C TRP A 15 8.15 -27.51 -21.31
N TRP A 16 7.11 -28.36 -21.26
CA TRP A 16 5.76 -27.96 -20.85
C TRP A 16 5.71 -27.43 -19.40
N ASN A 17 6.43 -28.09 -18.49
CA ASN A 17 6.54 -27.65 -17.10
C ASN A 17 7.23 -26.29 -16.96
N ASN A 18 8.16 -25.97 -17.86
CA ASN A 18 8.92 -24.72 -17.81
C ASN A 18 8.18 -23.55 -18.48
N LEU A 19 7.17 -23.83 -19.31
CA LEU A 19 6.42 -22.83 -20.08
C LEU A 19 5.11 -22.37 -19.46
N LEU A 20 4.58 -23.10 -18.48
CA LEU A 20 3.48 -22.63 -17.63
C LEU A 20 4.02 -21.64 -16.59
N GLY A 21 4.62 -20.55 -17.10
CA GLY A 21 5.15 -19.43 -16.35
C GLY A 21 4.11 -18.81 -15.43
N ARG A 22 3.92 -19.42 -14.25
CA ARG A 22 3.50 -18.69 -13.07
C ARG A 22 4.60 -17.71 -12.78
N ARG A 23 4.36 -16.43 -13.09
CA ARG A 23 5.05 -15.34 -12.41
C ARG A 23 4.93 -15.65 -10.92
N PRO A 24 6.04 -15.76 -10.16
CA PRO A 24 5.94 -15.81 -8.72
C PRO A 24 5.09 -14.60 -8.32
N GLU A 25 3.94 -14.86 -7.71
CA GLU A 25 3.14 -13.79 -7.15
C GLU A 25 4.02 -13.16 -6.08
N GLU A 26 4.58 -12.00 -6.37
CA GLU A 26 5.44 -11.29 -5.44
C GLU A 26 4.55 -11.04 -4.22
N PRO A 27 4.93 -11.55 -3.03
CA PRO A 27 4.06 -11.51 -1.88
C PRO A 27 3.72 -10.05 -1.61
N VAL A 28 2.43 -9.72 -1.71
CA VAL A 28 1.96 -8.37 -1.46
C VAL A 28 2.41 -8.01 -0.04
N PRO A 29 3.20 -6.94 0.15
CA PRO A 29 3.67 -6.59 1.49
C PRO A 29 2.45 -6.41 2.38
N VAL A 30 2.41 -7.14 3.50
CA VAL A 30 1.35 -7.00 4.49
C VAL A 30 1.60 -5.66 5.19
N VAL A 31 0.96 -4.61 4.67
CA VAL A 31 0.98 -3.28 5.30
C VAL A 31 0.06 -3.35 6.51
N GLU A 32 0.65 -3.41 7.71
CA GLU A 32 -0.11 -3.28 8.96
C GLU A 32 -0.60 -1.84 9.11
N VAL A 33 -1.86 -1.60 8.76
CA VAL A 33 -2.50 -0.29 8.92
C VAL A 33 -2.92 -0.14 10.39
N SER A 34 -2.40 0.90 11.06
CA SER A 34 -2.80 1.22 12.44
C SER A 34 -4.30 1.49 12.51
N ARG A 35 -4.99 0.83 13.44
CA ARG A 35 -6.44 1.01 13.68
C ARG A 35 -6.78 2.33 14.37
N ASN A 36 -5.78 3.03 14.91
CA ASN A 36 -5.94 4.32 15.55
C ASN A 36 -4.74 5.22 15.19
N PRO A 37 -4.71 5.78 13.96
CA PRO A 37 -3.63 6.64 13.51
C PRO A 37 -3.64 7.97 14.27
N GLY A 38 -2.44 8.50 14.54
CA GLY A 38 -2.31 9.78 15.23
C GLY A 38 -0.94 9.98 15.88
N LEU A 39 -0.85 11.07 16.64
CA LEU A 39 0.36 11.56 17.30
C LEU A 39 0.07 11.76 18.79
N ARG A 40 1.09 11.67 19.64
CA ARG A 40 1.01 12.19 21.01
C ARG A 40 1.40 13.67 20.99
N CYS A 41 0.58 14.54 21.58
CA CYS A 41 0.92 15.94 21.75
C CYS A 41 2.17 16.09 22.63
N PRO A 42 3.20 16.85 22.21
CA PRO A 42 4.43 17.00 22.98
C PRO A 42 4.24 17.77 24.30
N GLU A 43 3.23 18.63 24.38
CA GLU A 43 2.98 19.49 25.55
C GLU A 43 2.10 18.82 26.61
N CYS A 44 1.00 18.18 26.19
CA CYS A 44 -0.02 17.67 27.12
C CYS A 44 -0.24 16.16 27.03
N ALA A 45 0.55 15.45 26.20
CA ALA A 45 0.43 14.01 25.93
C ALA A 45 -0.94 13.55 25.40
N THR A 46 -1.89 14.44 25.11
CA THR A 46 -3.17 14.07 24.48
C THR A 46 -2.91 13.38 23.14
N HIS A 47 -3.65 12.30 22.86
CA HIS A 47 -3.64 11.69 21.53
C HIS A 47 -4.35 12.62 20.53
N ILE A 48 -3.64 13.03 19.50
CA ILE A 48 -4.19 13.79 18.37
C ILE A 48 -4.46 12.80 17.26
N GLN A 49 -5.74 12.56 16.94
CA GLN A 49 -6.07 11.77 15.75
C GLN A 49 -5.66 12.55 14.50
N VAL A 50 -5.05 11.82 13.55
CA VAL A 50 -4.59 12.39 12.28
C VAL A 50 -5.00 11.47 11.15
N THR A 51 -5.60 12.05 10.13
CA THR A 51 -6.00 11.37 8.91
C THR A 51 -5.00 11.64 7.78
N ILE A 52 -5.03 10.83 6.72
CA ILE A 52 -4.24 11.06 5.50
C ILE A 52 -4.60 12.43 4.90
N ALA A 53 -5.88 12.80 4.93
CA ALA A 53 -6.35 14.09 4.43
C ALA A 53 -5.78 15.28 5.21
N ASP A 54 -5.65 15.17 6.54
CA ASP A 54 -5.04 16.24 7.35
C ASP A 54 -3.58 16.49 6.91
N LEU A 55 -2.84 15.41 6.66
CA LEU A 55 -1.44 15.50 6.23
C LEU A 55 -1.29 16.02 4.80
N LEU A 56 -2.18 15.64 3.88
CA LEU A 56 -2.10 16.02 2.47
C LEU A 56 -2.62 17.43 2.18
N TYR A 57 -3.68 17.88 2.86
CA TYR A 57 -4.42 19.07 2.46
C TYR A 57 -4.37 20.22 3.48
N VAL A 58 -4.24 19.91 4.77
CA VAL A 58 -4.27 20.92 5.84
C VAL A 58 -2.85 21.40 6.18
N GLY A 59 -1.86 20.50 6.13
CA GLY A 59 -0.45 20.83 6.39
C GLY A 59 -0.15 21.21 7.84
N SER A 60 -1.15 21.11 8.73
CA SER A 60 -1.02 21.36 10.15
C SER A 60 -2.00 20.49 10.95
N VAL A 61 -1.62 20.17 12.18
CA VAL A 61 -2.38 19.35 13.11
C VAL A 61 -2.56 20.12 14.41
N VAL A 62 -3.81 20.31 14.85
CA VAL A 62 -4.12 21.07 16.06
C VAL A 62 -4.45 20.12 17.21
N CYS A 63 -3.80 20.30 18.36
CA CYS A 63 -4.14 19.54 19.55
C CYS A 63 -5.52 19.96 20.09
N PRO A 64 -6.45 19.02 20.32
CA PRO A 64 -7.79 19.36 20.81
C PRO A 64 -7.82 19.79 22.29
N THR A 65 -6.76 19.53 23.07
CA THR A 65 -6.71 19.83 24.51
C THR A 65 -5.99 21.14 24.81
N CYS A 66 -4.76 21.31 24.31
CA CYS A 66 -3.95 22.49 24.61
C CYS A 66 -3.87 23.48 23.45
N HIS A 67 -4.51 23.19 22.32
CA HIS A 67 -4.54 24.03 21.12
C HIS A 67 -3.16 24.33 20.49
N LEU A 68 -2.15 23.53 20.83
CA LEU A 68 -0.88 23.56 20.13
C LEU A 68 -1.08 23.24 18.64
N VAL A 69 -0.54 24.10 17.78
CA VAL A 69 -0.50 23.89 16.34
C VAL A 69 0.84 23.25 15.97
N LEU A 70 0.79 22.08 15.34
CA LEU A 70 1.95 21.38 14.81
C LEU A 70 1.93 21.52 13.28
N GLU A 71 2.92 22.20 12.72
CA GLU A 71 3.07 22.31 11.27
C GLU A 71 3.84 21.12 10.70
N VAL A 72 3.39 20.63 9.55
CA VAL A 72 4.09 19.58 8.82
C VAL A 72 5.17 20.23 7.96
N ASP A 73 6.42 19.85 8.20
CA ASP A 73 7.53 20.24 7.35
C ASP A 73 7.41 19.50 6.00
N GLN A 74 6.85 20.18 5.01
CA GLN A 74 6.59 19.60 3.69
C GLN A 74 7.86 19.28 2.91
N GLU A 75 8.93 20.07 3.08
CA GLU A 75 10.19 19.84 2.38
C GLU A 75 10.88 18.58 2.89
N ARG A 76 11.02 18.46 4.22
CA ARG A 76 11.66 17.29 4.83
C ARG A 76 10.81 16.03 4.73
N SER A 77 9.49 16.19 4.67
CA SER A 77 8.54 15.09 4.59
C SER A 77 8.08 14.76 3.17
N HIS A 78 8.63 15.41 2.14
CA HIS A 78 8.18 15.29 0.75
C HIS A 78 7.98 13.84 0.29
N GLY A 79 8.96 12.97 0.51
CA GLY A 79 8.86 11.56 0.12
C GLY A 79 7.74 10.79 0.84
N ALA A 80 7.43 11.14 2.08
CA ALA A 80 6.32 10.55 2.82
C ALA A 80 4.96 11.08 2.34
N ILE A 81 4.87 12.38 2.07
CA ILE A 81 3.67 13.02 1.51
C ILE A 81 3.35 12.44 0.12
N ASP A 82 4.35 12.25 -0.74
CA ASP A 82 4.19 11.60 -2.04
C ASP A 82 3.66 10.16 -1.93
N ALA A 83 4.16 9.41 -0.95
CA ALA A 83 3.70 8.05 -0.70
C ALA A 83 2.23 8.04 -0.23
N LEU A 84 1.85 8.98 0.65
CA LEU A 84 0.47 9.15 1.10
C LEU A 84 -0.46 9.54 -0.05
N ALA A 85 -0.04 10.42 -0.96
CA ALA A 85 -0.83 10.80 -2.13
C ALA A 85 -1.09 9.60 -3.06
N LYS A 86 -0.07 8.76 -3.30
CA LYS A 86 -0.23 7.52 -4.07
C LYS A 86 -1.17 6.53 -3.39
N LEU A 87 -1.07 6.41 -2.06
CA LEU A 87 -1.94 5.55 -1.28
C LEU A 87 -3.40 6.01 -1.37
N GLU A 88 -3.68 7.30 -1.21
CA GLU A 88 -5.03 7.86 -1.32
C GLU A 88 -5.63 7.62 -2.72
N ALA A 89 -4.84 7.84 -3.78
CA ALA A 89 -5.26 7.58 -5.16
C ALA A 89 -5.58 6.10 -5.40
N ALA A 90 -4.74 5.18 -4.91
CA ALA A 90 -4.98 3.74 -5.03
C ALA A 90 -6.21 3.30 -4.23
N HIS A 91 -6.42 3.88 -3.04
CA HIS A 91 -7.58 3.60 -2.21
C HIS A 91 -8.89 4.04 -2.88
N GLU A 92 -8.88 5.21 -3.53
CA GLU A 92 -10.04 5.69 -4.29
C GLU A 92 -10.34 4.84 -5.52
N GLN A 93 -9.30 4.41 -6.25
CA GLN A 93 -9.46 3.46 -7.36
C GLN A 93 -10.06 2.13 -6.89
N ALA A 94 -9.59 1.59 -5.76
CA ALA A 94 -10.12 0.36 -5.19
C ALA A 94 -11.59 0.49 -4.80
N ARG A 95 -11.99 1.63 -4.20
CA ARG A 95 -13.39 1.95 -3.90
C ARG A 95 -14.24 2.02 -5.16
N ALA A 96 -13.76 2.69 -6.21
CA ALA A 96 -14.47 2.82 -7.48
C ALA A 96 -14.72 1.44 -8.12
N VAL A 97 -13.72 0.56 -8.13
CA VAL A 97 -13.85 -0.82 -8.62
C VAL A 97 -14.84 -1.62 -7.77
N SER A 98 -14.71 -1.56 -6.44
CA SER A 98 -15.64 -2.25 -5.52
C SER A 98 -17.10 -1.81 -5.72
N ASN A 99 -17.33 -0.53 -6.03
CA ASN A 99 -18.67 0.00 -6.26
C ASN A 99 -19.22 -0.41 -7.63
N GLY A 100 -18.37 -0.47 -8.66
CA GLY A 100 -18.77 -0.93 -10.00
C GLY A 100 -19.05 -2.43 -10.11
N VAL A 101 -18.48 -3.25 -9.23
CA VAL A 101 -18.76 -4.71 -9.16
C VAL A 101 -20.12 -5.01 -8.51
N ARG A 102 -20.72 -4.05 -7.80
CA ARG A 102 -22.00 -4.22 -7.09
C ARG A 102 -23.23 -3.75 -7.90
N SER A 103 -23.00 -3.10 -9.05
CA SER A 103 -24.01 -2.69 -10.04
C SER A 103 -24.14 -3.70 -11.18
#